data_AF-A0A8T3MZP1-F1
#
_entry.id   AF-A0A8T3MZP1-F1
#
_cell.length_a   1.000
_cell.length_b   1.000
_cell.length_c   1.000
_cell.angle_alpha   90.00
_cell.angle_beta   90.00
_cell.angle_gamma   90.00
#
_symmetry.space_group_name_H-M   'P 1'
#
loop_
_entity.id
_entity.type
_entity.pdbx_description
1 polymer ?
#
loop_
_entity_poly.entity_id
_entity_poly.type
_entity_poly.pdbx_seq_one_letter_code
_entity_poly.pdbx_strand_id
1 'polypeptide(L)'
;MAVEAIYVSSMSAWEVAMLAAKGRLRLTTDVVSWIRKSEALPFISFVPVNNTIACGSVTLPESPPNDPADRIIISTALSLGAALITKDRKIRDYGPAQAIW
;
A
#
# COMPACT_ATOMS: atom_id res chain seq x y z
N MET A 1 22.67 -14.19 -1.63
CA MET A 1 22.27 -12.84 -1.17
C MET A 1 20.76 -12.81 -1.12
N ALA A 2 20.16 -12.44 0.01
CA ALA A 2 18.71 -12.27 0.07
C ALA A 2 18.34 -11.11 -0.84
N VAL A 3 17.45 -11.34 -1.80
CA VAL A 3 16.86 -10.25 -2.56
C VAL A 3 15.89 -9.57 -1.61
N GLU A 4 16.15 -8.31 -1.22
CA GLU A 4 15.18 -7.52 -0.48
C GLU A 4 13.95 -7.34 -1.38
N ALA A 5 12.84 -8.01 -1.03
CA ALA A 5 11.60 -7.94 -1.78
C ALA A 5 10.81 -6.70 -1.36
N ILE A 6 10.30 -5.96 -2.35
CA ILE A 6 9.40 -4.83 -2.15
C ILE A 6 7.97 -5.34 -2.28
N TYR A 7 7.19 -5.18 -1.22
CA TYR A 7 5.76 -5.49 -1.23
C TYR A 7 4.95 -4.23 -1.54
N VAL A 8 3.95 -4.37 -2.40
CA VAL A 8 3.00 -3.30 -2.73
C VAL A 8 1.60 -3.77 -2.40
N SER A 9 0.88 -3.07 -1.53
CA SER A 9 -0.52 -3.39 -1.27
C SER A 9 -1.33 -3.19 -2.55
N SER A 10 -2.23 -4.13 -2.90
CA SER A 10 -3.16 -3.93 -4.02
C SER A 10 -4.08 -2.71 -3.81
N MET A 11 -4.21 -2.19 -2.58
CA MET A 11 -4.92 -0.94 -2.33
C MET A 11 -4.19 0.27 -2.93
N SER A 12 -2.86 0.29 -2.93
CA SER A 12 -2.10 1.35 -3.61
C SER A 12 -2.34 1.33 -5.13
N ALA A 13 -2.49 0.15 -5.72
CA ALA A 13 -2.89 0.02 -7.13
C ALA A 13 -4.32 0.55 -7.37
N TRP A 14 -5.24 0.23 -6.46
CA TRP A 14 -6.62 0.75 -6.51
C TRP A 14 -6.65 2.28 -6.42
N GLU A 15 -5.84 2.89 -5.55
CA GLU A 15 -5.76 4.36 -5.44
C GLU A 15 -5.26 5.00 -6.73
N VAL A 16 -4.20 4.45 -7.34
CA VAL A 16 -3.68 4.90 -8.64
C VAL A 16 -4.76 4.81 -9.72
N ALA A 17 -5.46 3.68 -9.80
CA ALA A 17 -6.57 3.48 -10.74
C ALA A 17 -7.73 4.46 -10.50
N MET A 18 -8.12 4.68 -9.23
CA MET A 18 -9.16 5.62 -8.85
C MET A 18 -8.77 7.06 -9.22
N LEU A 19 -7.54 7.49 -8.94
CA LEU A 19 -7.06 8.83 -9.27
C LEU A 19 -6.99 9.05 -10.78
N ALA A 20 -6.57 8.04 -11.54
CA ALA A 20 -6.58 8.08 -13.00
C ALA A 20 -8.02 8.18 -13.54
N ALA A 21 -8.95 7.37 -13.04
CA ALA A 21 -10.37 7.41 -13.42
C ALA A 21 -11.03 8.76 -13.11
N LYS A 22 -10.62 9.42 -12.02
CA LYS A 22 -11.07 10.77 -11.63
C LYS A 22 -10.34 11.90 -12.40
N GLY A 23 -9.43 11.57 -13.32
CA GLY A 23 -8.64 12.56 -14.06
C GLY A 23 -7.63 13.35 -13.20
N ARG A 24 -7.40 12.92 -11.96
CA ARG A 24 -6.48 13.56 -11.00
C ARG A 24 -5.03 13.10 -11.16
N LEU A 25 -4.82 11.97 -11.83
CA LEU A 25 -3.51 11.45 -12.21
C LEU A 25 -3.51 11.17 -13.71
N ARG A 26 -2.57 11.79 -14.44
CA ARG A 26 -2.35 11.52 -15.86
C ARG A 26 -1.11 10.65 -16.02
N LEU A 27 -1.30 9.46 -16.56
CA LEU A 27 -0.23 8.51 -16.87
C LEU A 27 0.07 8.57 -18.36
N THR A 28 1.30 8.20 -18.75
CA THR A 28 1.72 8.15 -20.16
C THR A 28 1.11 6.98 -20.94
N THR A 29 0.45 6.06 -20.24
CA THR A 29 -0.22 4.87 -20.75
C THR A 29 -1.46 4.60 -19.90
N ASP A 30 -2.31 3.64 -20.29
CA ASP A 30 -3.46 3.27 -19.47
C ASP A 30 -3.01 2.70 -18.11
N VAL A 31 -3.87 2.85 -17.09
CA VAL A 31 -3.49 2.53 -15.72
C VAL A 31 -3.18 1.05 -15.49
N VAL A 32 -3.86 0.16 -16.23
CA VAL A 32 -3.62 -1.29 -16.10
C VAL A 32 -2.25 -1.65 -16.67
N SER A 33 -1.92 -1.15 -17.86
CA SER A 33 -0.58 -1.32 -18.45
C SER A 33 0.51 -0.70 -17.59
N TRP A 34 0.24 0.43 -16.93
CA TRP A 34 1.18 1.07 -16.02
C TRP A 34 1.46 0.21 -14.78
N ILE A 35 0.42 -0.34 -14.14
CA ILE A 35 0.56 -1.26 -12.98
C ILE A 35 1.31 -2.53 -13.39
N ARG A 36 0.97 -3.13 -14.53
CA ARG A 36 1.61 -4.36 -15.04
C ARG A 36 3.12 -4.24 -15.23
N LYS A 37 3.61 -3.04 -15.58
CA LYS A 37 5.06 -2.79 -15.66
C LYS A 37 5.74 -2.92 -14.30
N SER A 38 5.06 -2.54 -13.21
CA SER A 38 5.56 -2.71 -11.85
C SER A 38 5.49 -4.17 -11.41
N GLU A 39 4.39 -4.86 -11.71
CA GLU A 39 4.22 -6.31 -11.44
C GLU A 39 5.27 -7.18 -12.14
N ALA A 40 5.77 -6.75 -13.31
CA ALA A 40 6.79 -7.47 -14.06
C ALA A 40 8.20 -7.37 -13.46
N LEU A 41 8.43 -6.51 -12.47
CA LEU A 41 9.72 -6.37 -11.81
C LEU A 41 9.96 -7.53 -10.84
N PRO A 42 11.09 -8.25 -10.93
CA PRO A 42 11.31 -9.49 -10.17
C PRO A 42 11.43 -9.29 -8.64
N PHE A 43 11.58 -8.05 -8.20
CA PHE A 43 11.69 -7.66 -6.79
C PHE A 43 10.41 -7.01 -6.24
N ILE A 44 9.36 -6.84 -7.06
CA ILE A 44 8.07 -6.30 -6.62
C ILE A 44 7.06 -7.44 -6.51
N SER A 45 6.37 -7.51 -5.37
CA SER A 45 5.24 -8.42 -5.17
C SER A 45 4.02 -7.63 -4.71
N PHE A 46 2.91 -7.74 -5.46
CA PHE A 46 1.64 -7.18 -5.02
C PHE A 46 0.98 -8.10 -4.00
N VAL A 47 0.43 -7.52 -2.94
CA VAL A 47 -0.20 -8.24 -1.83
C VAL A 47 -1.70 -7.98 -1.87
N PRO A 48 -2.51 -9.03 -2.17
CA PRO A 48 -3.96 -8.89 -2.22
C PRO A 48 -4.54 -8.72 -0.80
N VAL A 49 -5.66 -8.02 -0.70
CA VAL A 49 -6.40 -7.89 0.56
C VAL A 49 -7.10 -9.21 0.87
N ASN A 50 -6.64 -9.89 1.92
CA ASN A 50 -7.28 -11.09 2.47
C ASN A 50 -8.05 -10.74 3.77
N ASN A 51 -8.72 -11.72 4.37
CA ASN A 51 -9.52 -11.51 5.58
C ASN A 51 -8.68 -11.01 6.78
N THR A 52 -7.44 -11.49 6.91
CA THR A 52 -6.52 -11.03 7.97
C THR A 52 -6.24 -9.54 7.83
N ILE A 53 -5.89 -9.10 6.61
CA ILE A 53 -5.62 -7.68 6.31
C ILE A 53 -6.90 -6.85 6.51
N ALA A 54 -8.03 -7.32 5.98
CA ALA A 54 -9.30 -6.61 6.05
C ALA A 54 -9.77 -6.40 7.50
N CYS A 55 -9.83 -7.46 8.31
CA CYS A 55 -10.21 -7.35 9.71
C CYS A 55 -9.18 -6.55 10.52
N GLY A 56 -7.88 -6.77 10.27
CA GLY A 56 -6.79 -6.04 10.93
C GLY A 56 -6.85 -4.53 10.69
N SER A 57 -7.32 -4.09 9.52
CA SER A 57 -7.47 -2.66 9.20
C SER A 57 -8.49 -1.96 10.12
N VAL A 58 -9.50 -2.70 10.59
CA VAL A 58 -10.56 -2.19 11.48
C VAL A 58 -10.11 -2.19 12.95
N THR A 59 -9.24 -3.13 13.32
CA THR A 59 -8.76 -3.31 14.70
C THR A 59 -7.36 -2.73 14.95
N LEU A 60 -6.92 -1.79 14.10
CA LEU A 60 -5.65 -1.08 14.28
C LEU A 60 -5.60 -0.40 15.67
N PRO A 61 -4.49 -0.52 16.42
CA PRO A 61 -4.38 0.06 17.75
C PRO A 61 -4.33 1.60 17.71
N GLU A 62 -4.53 2.22 18.88
CA GLU A 62 -4.41 3.66 19.09
C GLU A 62 -5.36 4.50 18.23
N SER A 63 -4.84 5.53 17.56
CA SER A 63 -5.59 6.45 16.70
C SER A 63 -5.14 6.29 15.24
N PRO A 64 -5.63 5.27 14.51
CA PRO A 64 -5.24 5.05 13.13
C PRO A 64 -5.75 6.18 12.21
N PRO A 65 -5.18 6.33 11.00
CA PRO A 65 -5.70 7.27 10.00
C PRO A 65 -7.18 7.05 9.71
N ASN A 66 -7.88 8.13 9.37
CA ASN A 66 -9.31 8.08 9.05
C ASN A 66 -9.61 7.43 7.70
N ASP A 67 -8.65 7.44 6.77
CA ASP A 67 -8.86 6.91 5.42
C ASP A 67 -8.85 5.37 5.42
N PRO A 68 -9.90 4.70 4.88
CA PRO A 68 -9.95 3.25 4.85
C PRO A 68 -8.85 2.58 4.03
N ALA A 69 -8.38 3.20 2.93
CA ALA A 69 -7.32 2.62 2.11
C ALA A 69 -5.98 2.66 2.86
N ASP A 70 -5.67 3.78 3.52
CA ASP A 70 -4.49 3.91 4.39
C ASP A 70 -4.47 2.81 5.47
N ARG A 71 -5.62 2.58 6.13
CA ARG A 71 -5.74 1.53 7.16
C ARG A 71 -5.48 0.13 6.61
N ILE A 72 -5.96 -0.15 5.40
CA ILE A 72 -5.70 -1.45 4.75
C ILE A 72 -4.22 -1.59 4.37
N ILE A 73 -3.59 -0.51 3.89
CA ILE A 73 -2.15 -0.49 3.57
C ILE A 73 -1.32 -0.73 4.84
N ILE A 74 -1.65 -0.05 5.95
CA ILE A 74 -1.01 -0.25 7.25
C ILE A 74 -1.19 -1.70 7.73
N SER A 75 -2.42 -2.23 7.70
CA SER A 75 -2.70 -3.62 8.07
C SER A 75 -1.93 -4.63 7.20
N THR A 76 -1.76 -4.33 5.91
CA THR A 76 -0.94 -5.12 4.99
C THR A 76 0.52 -5.17 5.48
N ALA A 77 1.12 -4.00 5.76
CA ALA A 77 2.50 -3.92 6.25
C ALA A 77 2.69 -4.66 7.58
N LEU A 78 1.77 -4.46 8.53
CA LEU A 78 1.79 -5.13 9.83
C LEU A 78 1.67 -6.66 9.69
N SER A 79 0.79 -7.14 8.81
CA SER A 79 0.62 -8.59 8.56
C SER A 79 1.87 -9.27 7.98
N LEU A 80 2.71 -8.50 7.29
CA LEU A 80 3.97 -8.97 6.70
C LEU A 80 5.17 -8.77 7.63
N GLY A 81 4.99 -8.07 8.77
CA GLY A 81 6.10 -7.61 9.60
C GLY A 81 7.06 -6.67 8.85
N ALA A 82 6.56 -5.93 7.86
CA ALA A 82 7.36 -5.08 6.97
C ALA A 82 7.30 -3.61 7.39
N ALA A 83 8.37 -2.88 7.14
CA ALA A 83 8.35 -1.42 7.22
C ALA A 83 7.52 -0.83 6.08
N LEU A 84 6.71 0.18 6.37
CA LEU A 84 5.87 0.88 5.41
C LEU A 84 6.62 2.07 4.78
N ILE A 85 6.75 2.08 3.46
CA ILE A 85 7.35 3.21 2.73
C ILE A 85 6.24 4.21 2.40
N THR A 86 6.26 5.41 2.97
CA THR A 86 5.24 6.43 2.70
C THR A 86 5.73 7.86 2.94
N LYS A 87 5.37 8.81 2.06
CA LYS A 87 5.59 10.25 2.30
C LYS A 87 4.56 10.83 3.26
N ASP A 88 3.45 10.14 3.53
CA ASP A 88 2.39 10.68 4.37
C ASP A 88 2.87 10.76 5.82
N ARG A 89 2.99 12.00 6.31
CA ARG A 89 3.45 12.27 7.67
C ARG A 89 2.50 11.70 8.73
N LYS A 90 1.19 11.67 8.50
CA LYS A 90 0.23 11.12 9.46
C LYS A 90 0.44 9.62 9.65
N ILE A 91 0.75 8.91 8.56
CA ILE A 91 1.08 7.48 8.63
C ILE A 91 2.47 7.28 9.25
N ARG A 92 3.44 8.16 8.97
CA ARG A 92 4.76 8.07 9.62
C ARG A 92 4.73 8.36 11.11
N ASP A 93 3.85 9.25 11.54
CA ASP A 93 3.63 9.58 12.94
C ASP A 93 2.75 8.50 13.64
N TYR A 94 2.17 7.56 12.88
CA TYR A 94 1.42 6.42 13.41
C TYR A 94 2.38 5.31 13.88
N GLY A 95 2.89 5.46 15.10
CA GLY A 95 3.93 4.63 15.71
C GLY A 95 3.77 3.10 15.64
N PRO A 96 2.55 2.51 15.66
CA PRO A 96 2.40 1.06 15.56
C PRO A 96 2.95 0.44 14.27
N ALA A 97 3.05 1.20 13.18
CA ALA A 97 3.72 0.76 11.96
C ALA A 97 5.07 1.46 11.83
N GLN A 98 6.15 0.68 11.68
CA GLN A 98 7.45 1.26 11.33
C GLN A 98 7.35 1.84 9.93
N ALA A 99 7.41 3.17 9.81
CA ALA A 99 7.36 3.85 8.53
C ALA A 99 8.69 4.53 8.19
N ILE A 100 9.06 4.49 6.91
CA ILE A 100 10.29 5.08 6.37
C ILE A 100 9.97 5.93 5.13
N TRP A 101 10.76 7.00 4.92
CA TRP A 101 10.77 8.00 3.81
C TRP A 101 10.62 9.44 4.27
#